data_AF-A0A4Q9GEI6-F1
#
_entry.id   AF-A0A4Q9GEI6-F1
#
_cell.length_a   1.000
_cell.length_b   1.000
_cell.length_c   1.000
_cell.angle_alpha   90.00
_cell.angle_beta   90.00
_cell.angle_gamma   90.00
#
_symmetry.space_group_name_H-M   'P 1'
#
loop_
_entity.id
_entity.type
_entity.pdbx_description
1 polymer ?
#
loop_
_entity_poly.entity_id
_entity_poly.type
_entity_poly.pdbx_seq_one_letter_code
_entity_poly.pdbx_strand_id
1 'polypeptide(L)' 'MSRIAAIAALLALSLGLAACGKKGDPEYPAGTQVETVKKPDGTSDKRPKKSTRPFVLDGLLN' A
#
# COMPACT_ATOMS: atom_id res chain seq x y z
N MET A 1 22.63 12.75 31.21
CA MET A 1 21.15 12.77 31.16
C MET A 1 20.59 13.24 29.81
N SER A 2 21.11 14.30 29.18
CA SER A 2 20.61 14.83 27.88
C SER A 2 20.57 13.81 26.73
N ARG A 3 21.58 12.94 26.60
CA ARG A 3 21.64 11.95 25.50
C ARG A 3 20.55 10.88 25.59
N ILE A 4 20.16 10.49 26.81
CA ILE A 4 19.11 9.48 27.03
C ILE A 4 17.74 10.06 26.62
N ALA A 5 17.49 11.33 26.94
CA ALA A 5 16.28 12.03 26.51
C ALA A 5 16.19 12.16 24.98
N ALA A 6 17.31 12.44 24.31
CA ALA A 6 17.36 12.50 22.85
C ALA A 6 17.06 11.14 22.19
N ILE A 7 17.61 10.04 22.73
CA ILE A 7 17.36 8.68 22.23
C ILE A 7 15.89 8.29 22.43
N ALA A 8 15.31 8.61 23.60
CA ALA A 8 13.90 8.36 23.87
C ALA A 8 12.97 9.12 22.91
N ALA A 9 13.29 10.38 22.61
CA ALA A 9 12.53 11.18 21.65
C ALA A 9 12.59 10.60 20.22
N LEU A 10 13.76 10.14 19.78
CA LEU A 10 13.92 9.51 18.47
C LEU A 10 13.15 8.19 18.34
N LEU A 11 13.15 7.37 19.40
CA LEU A 11 12.38 6.12 19.45
C LEU A 11 10.88 6.36 19.44
N ALA A 12 10.40 7.37 20.17
CA ALA A 12 8.99 7.74 20.15
C ALA A 12 8.55 8.22 18.76
N LEU A 13 9.42 8.98 18.06
CA LEU A 13 9.15 9.46 16.71
C LEU A 13 9.07 8.31 15.70
N SER A 14 10.03 7.37 15.74
CA SER A 14 10.07 6.24 14.81
C SER A 14 8.87 5.30 14.98
N LEU A 15 8.44 5.07 16.22
CA LEU A 15 7.23 4.30 16.53
C LEU A 15 5.96 5.01 16.05
N GLY A 16 5.87 6.34 16.22
CA GLY A 16 4.76 7.15 15.72
C GLY A 16 4.63 7.11 14.18
N LEU A 17 5.75 7.20 13.47
CA LEU A 17 5.78 7.09 12.00
C LEU A 17 5.41 5.68 11.53
N ALA A 18 5.86 4.63 12.23
CA ALA A 18 5.48 3.25 11.92
C ALA A 18 3.97 3.01 12.12
N ALA A 19 3.36 3.65 13.11
CA ALA A 19 1.92 3.54 13.40
C ALA A 19 1.04 4.33 12.41
N CYS A 20 1.53 5.45 11.85
CA CYS A 20 0.78 6.23 10.83
C CYS A 20 0.87 5.67 9.40
N GLY A 21 1.64 4.59 9.18
CA GLY A 21 2.05 4.15 7.85
C GLY A 21 1.44 2.83 7.36
N LYS A 22 0.75 2.04 8.19
CA LYS A 22 0.07 0.84 7.69
C LYS A 22 -1.18 1.27 6.92
N LYS A 23 -0.97 1.60 5.65
CA LYS A 23 -2.02 1.52 4.62
C LYS A 23 -2.55 0.08 4.68
N GLY A 24 -3.70 -0.11 5.30
CA GLY A 24 -4.46 -1.35 5.16
C GLY A 24 -4.75 -1.58 3.68
N ASP A 25 -5.14 -2.82 3.34
CA ASP A 25 -5.64 -3.06 2.00
C ASP A 25 -6.77 -2.07 1.70
N PRO A 26 -6.80 -1.43 0.52
CA PRO A 26 -7.86 -0.52 0.17
C PRO A 26 -9.21 -1.23 0.33
N GLU A 27 -10.15 -0.58 1.01
CA GLU A 27 -11.54 -1.05 1.05
C GLU A 27 -12.09 -0.96 -0.38
N TYR A 28 -12.51 -2.09 -0.95
CA TYR A 28 -13.07 -2.14 -2.30
C TYR A 28 -14.60 -2.12 -2.25
N PRO A 29 -15.27 -1.41 -3.18
CA PRO A 29 -16.72 -1.42 -3.23
C PRO A 29 -17.28 -2.83 -3.49
N ALA A 30 -18.50 -3.09 -3.00
CA ALA A 30 -19.17 -4.36 -3.22
C ALA A 30 -19.27 -4.69 -4.72
N GLY A 31 -18.82 -5.88 -5.12
CA GLY A 31 -18.82 -6.34 -6.51
C GLY A 31 -17.51 -6.14 -7.29
N THR A 32 -16.44 -5.66 -6.66
CA THR A 32 -15.12 -5.66 -7.31
C THR A 32 -14.66 -7.07 -7.64
N GLN A 33 -14.40 -7.29 -8.93
CA GLN A 33 -13.81 -8.55 -9.40
C GLN A 33 -12.38 -8.67 -8.87
N VAL A 34 -12.05 -9.82 -8.29
CA VAL A 34 -10.70 -10.15 -7.81
C VAL A 34 -10.06 -11.19 -8.71
N GLU A 35 -8.77 -11.06 -8.93
CA GLU A 35 -7.94 -12.01 -9.68
C GLU A 35 -6.80 -12.52 -8.81
N THR A 36 -6.46 -13.79 -8.95
CA THR A 36 -5.33 -14.42 -8.26
C THR A 36 -4.08 -14.24 -9.11
N VAL A 37 -3.15 -13.42 -8.65
CA VAL A 37 -1.86 -13.18 -9.30
C VAL A 37 -0.81 -14.06 -8.65
N LYS A 38 -0.21 -14.98 -9.41
CA LYS A 38 0.97 -15.72 -8.99
C LYS A 38 2.20 -14.83 -9.09
N LYS A 39 2.94 -14.72 -8.00
CA LYS A 39 4.23 -14.03 -7.95
C LYS A 39 5.36 -14.99 -8.31
N PRO A 40 6.52 -14.45 -8.74
CA PRO A 40 7.71 -15.26 -9.06
C PRO A 40 8.32 -15.96 -7.83
N ASP A 41 8.00 -15.51 -6.62
CA ASP A 41 8.37 -16.16 -5.35
C ASP A 41 7.50 -17.40 -5.04
N GLY A 42 6.60 -17.80 -5.94
CA GLY A 42 5.70 -18.94 -5.78
C GLY A 42 4.46 -18.65 -4.93
N THR A 43 4.36 -17.46 -4.35
CA THR A 43 3.18 -17.04 -3.57
C THR A 43 2.07 -16.52 -4.49
N SER A 44 0.84 -16.49 -4.00
CA SER A 44 -0.33 -16.01 -4.75
C SER A 44 -1.03 -14.90 -3.97
N ASP A 45 -1.25 -13.76 -4.61
CA ASP A 45 -2.00 -12.63 -4.05
C ASP A 45 -3.36 -12.52 -4.74
N LYS A 46 -4.41 -12.23 -3.98
CA LYS A 46 -5.69 -11.78 -4.56
C LYS A 46 -5.64 -10.26 -4.70
N ARG A 47 -5.80 -9.76 -5.93
CA ARG A 47 -5.83 -8.31 -6.21
C ARG A 47 -7.05 -7.97 -7.05
N PRO A 48 -7.53 -6.71 -7.01
CA PRO A 48 -8.62 -6.28 -7.89
C PRO A 48 -8.20 -6.48 -9.34
N LYS A 49 -9.10 -7.04 -10.14
CA LYS A 49 -8.90 -7.17 -11.57
C LYS A 49 -8.79 -5.78 -12.17
N LYS A 50 -7.63 -5.45 -12.72
CA LYS A 50 -7.40 -4.16 -13.40
C LYS A 50 -8.29 -4.14 -14.64
N SER A 51 -9.08 -3.08 -14.82
CA SER A 51 -9.87 -2.91 -16.04
C SER A 51 -8.93 -2.88 -17.24
N THR A 52 -9.12 -3.81 -18.18
CA THR A 52 -8.35 -3.88 -19.45
C THR A 52 -8.79 -2.81 -20.45
N ARG A 53 -9.82 -2.03 -20.13
CA ARG A 53 -10.27 -0.97 -21.03
C ARG A 53 -9.25 0.17 -21.00
N PRO A 54 -8.77 0.66 -22.15
CA PRO A 54 -7.94 1.85 -22.19
C PRO A 54 -8.66 2.98 -21.46
N PHE A 55 -7.94 3.73 -20.64
CA PHE A 55 -8.55 4.92 -20.03
C PHE A 55 -8.95 5.84 -21.19
N VAL A 56 -10.12 6.48 -21.09
CA VAL A 56 -10.61 7.40 -22.13
C VAL A 56 -9.59 8.51 -22.43
N LEU A 57 -8.71 8.80 -21.47
CA LEU A 57 -7.64 9.78 -21.56
C LEU A 57 -6.32 9.24 -22.13
N ASP A 58 -6.16 7.92 -22.37
CA ASP A 58 -4.93 7.36 -22.98
C ASP A 58 -4.67 7.95 -24.37
N GLY A 59 -5.72 8.33 -25.10
CA GLY A 59 -5.59 9.02 -26.39
C GLY A 59 -5.22 10.50 -26.32
N LEU A 60 -5.24 11.11 -25.12
CA LEU A 60 -4.93 12.53 -24.88
C LEU A 60 -3.53 12.75 -24.29
N LEU A 61 -2.78 11.68 -24.03
CA LEU A 61 -1.42 11.71 -23.46
C LEU A 61 -0.32 11.66 -24.54
N ASN A 62 -0.68 11.86 -25.81
CA ASN A 62 0.25 12.00 -26.93
C ASN A 62 0.67 13.46 -27.15
#